data_AF-A0A1G4SJN8-F1
#
_entry.id   AF-A0A1G4SJN8-F1
#
_cell.length_a   1.000
_cell.length_b   1.000
_cell.length_c   1.000
_cell.angle_alpha   90.00
_cell.angle_beta   90.00
_cell.angle_gamma   90.00
#
_symmetry.space_group_name_H-M   'P 1'
#
loop_
_entity.id
_entity.type
_entity.pdbx_description
1 polymer ?
#
loop_
_entity_poly.entity_id
_entity_poly.type
_entity_poly.pdbx_seq_one_letter_code
_entity_poly.pdbx_strand_id
1 'polypeptide(L)'
;MFAPQKKDIIFILFFICLYSLCYCFLIYIEKQERFHVLSNELYTNHHAVFINNDNYDWLKSLRSKSSYRVFIEYNDTHRLLLEQSDDWSPPIITGRFFSKTDKSAKAVIGKEMTKYVKENNEKKYISFQGEDFEVIGVMGASFANSTDYLILLYKPNPFPITSGARIILDSNRKSTVTDITNTIIKMNPLVTLIESTQKGLSRTANIPFISRLLINQLLGYQDVRNRRIYPES
;
A
#
# COMPACT_ATOMS: atom_id res chain seq x y z
N MET A 1 17.98 -50.08 15.04
CA MET A 1 17.91 -49.32 13.78
C MET A 1 16.55 -49.62 13.15
N PHE A 2 15.54 -48.77 13.38
CA PHE A 2 14.19 -48.98 12.84
C PHE A 2 14.16 -48.49 11.40
N ALA A 3 14.06 -49.42 10.44
CA ALA A 3 13.80 -49.06 9.05
C ALA A 3 12.30 -48.72 8.91
N PRO A 4 11.93 -47.55 8.36
CA PRO A 4 10.52 -47.17 8.20
C PRO A 4 9.81 -48.17 7.28
N GLN A 5 8.59 -48.57 7.64
CA GLN A 5 7.81 -49.46 6.81
C GLN A 5 7.37 -48.70 5.54
N LYS A 6 7.12 -49.41 4.43
CA LYS A 6 6.69 -48.76 3.16
C LYS A 6 5.48 -47.84 3.34
N LYS A 7 4.59 -48.15 4.28
CA LYS A 7 3.41 -47.34 4.63
C LYS A 7 3.80 -46.00 5.27
N ASP A 8 4.82 -46.01 6.14
CA ASP A 8 5.33 -44.80 6.80
C ASP A 8 5.98 -43.86 5.78
N ILE A 9 6.72 -44.41 4.82
CA ILE A 9 7.34 -43.65 3.73
C ILE A 9 6.28 -42.97 2.86
N ILE A 10 5.21 -43.68 2.50
CA ILE A 10 4.10 -43.12 1.71
C ILE A 10 3.40 -42.00 2.49
N PHE A 11 3.16 -42.20 3.78
CA PHE A 11 2.54 -41.19 4.64
C PHE A 11 3.42 -39.94 4.73
N ILE A 12 4.73 -40.08 4.96
CA ILE A 12 5.68 -38.96 5.00
C ILE A 12 5.69 -38.20 3.66
N LEU A 13 5.74 -38.90 2.53
CA LEU A 13 5.68 -38.29 1.20
C LEU A 13 4.40 -37.49 0.98
N PHE A 14 3.26 -38.01 1.43
CA PHE A 14 1.98 -37.31 1.36
C PHE A 14 2.01 -36.00 2.17
N PHE A 15 2.54 -36.00 3.41
CA PHE A 15 2.66 -34.77 4.21
C PHE A 15 3.63 -33.77 3.61
N ILE A 16 4.75 -34.22 3.03
CA ILE A 16 5.68 -33.33 2.32
C ILE A 16 5.00 -32.67 1.13
N CYS A 17 4.23 -33.43 0.35
CA CYS A 17 3.47 -32.91 -0.79
C CYS A 17 2.42 -31.88 -0.33
N LEU A 18 1.66 -32.20 0.73
CA LEU A 18 0.67 -31.29 1.30
C LEU A 18 1.31 -30.01 1.85
N TYR A 19 2.43 -30.12 2.55
CA TYR A 19 3.18 -28.96 3.06
C TYR A 19 3.69 -28.08 1.91
N SER A 20 4.26 -28.69 0.87
CA SER A 20 4.71 -27.98 -0.33
C SER A 20 3.55 -27.26 -1.02
N LEU A 21 2.38 -27.90 -1.14
CA LEU A 21 1.18 -27.29 -1.70
C LEU A 21 0.74 -26.07 -0.89
N CYS A 22 0.66 -26.20 0.45
CA CYS A 22 0.34 -25.08 1.34
C CYS A 22 1.34 -23.92 1.20
N TYR A 23 2.64 -24.22 1.10
CA TYR A 23 3.68 -23.22 0.91
C TYR A 23 3.54 -22.49 -0.44
N CYS A 24 3.24 -23.21 -1.53
CA CYS A 24 2.95 -22.60 -2.82
C CYS A 24 1.72 -21.68 -2.76
N PHE A 25 0.66 -22.08 -2.04
CA PHE A 25 -0.51 -21.23 -1.83
C PHE A 25 -0.19 -19.95 -1.05
N LEU A 26 0.64 -20.02 -0.01
CA LEU A 26 1.06 -18.83 0.74
C LEU A 26 1.82 -17.84 -0.16
N ILE A 27 2.78 -18.34 -0.95
CA ILE A 27 3.52 -17.51 -1.92
C ILE A 27 2.56 -16.90 -2.95
N TYR A 28 1.58 -17.66 -3.42
CA TYR A 28 0.58 -17.19 -4.37
C TYR A 28 -0.25 -16.03 -3.78
N ILE A 29 -0.73 -16.16 -2.55
CA ILE A 29 -1.50 -15.11 -1.86
C ILE A 29 -0.66 -13.84 -1.72
N GLU A 30 0.58 -13.94 -1.26
CA GLU A 30 1.48 -12.79 -1.09
C GLU A 30 1.74 -12.08 -2.43
N LYS A 31 2.01 -12.84 -3.49
CA LYS A 31 2.16 -12.28 -4.84
C LYS A 31 0.88 -11.58 -5.28
N GLN A 32 -0.28 -12.21 -5.08
CA GLN A 32 -1.57 -11.65 -5.47
C GLN A 32 -1.85 -10.32 -4.74
N GLU A 33 -1.58 -10.22 -3.43
CA GLU A 33 -1.70 -8.96 -2.69
C GLU A 33 -0.80 -7.86 -3.27
N ARG A 34 0.45 -8.19 -3.59
CA ARG A 34 1.38 -7.26 -4.24
C ARG A 34 0.86 -6.81 -5.61
N PHE A 35 0.32 -7.72 -6.42
CA PHE A 35 -0.32 -7.38 -7.69
C PHE A 35 -1.53 -6.47 -7.49
N HIS A 36 -2.35 -6.72 -6.46
CA HIS A 36 -3.49 -5.87 -6.11
C HIS A 36 -3.04 -4.45 -5.83
N VAL A 37 -2.09 -4.26 -4.91
CA VAL A 37 -1.57 -2.94 -4.55
C VAL A 37 -0.99 -2.22 -5.76
N LEU A 38 -0.20 -2.90 -6.60
CA LEU A 38 0.38 -2.29 -7.80
C LEU A 38 -0.66 -1.94 -8.86
N SER A 39 -1.67 -2.77 -9.05
CA SER A 39 -2.78 -2.51 -9.99
C SER A 39 -3.72 -1.41 -9.49
N ASN A 40 -3.82 -1.24 -8.16
CA ASN A 40 -4.60 -0.21 -7.50
C ASN A 40 -3.72 1.02 -7.19
N GLU A 41 -2.78 1.32 -8.08
CA GLU A 41 -1.95 2.52 -8.03
C GLU A 41 -1.27 2.71 -6.68
N LEU A 42 -0.64 1.67 -6.14
CA LEU A 42 0.03 1.64 -4.84
C LEU A 42 -0.88 1.63 -3.60
N TYR A 43 -2.20 1.70 -3.73
CA TYR A 43 -3.12 1.67 -2.59
C TYR A 43 -3.56 0.25 -2.23
N THR A 44 -3.76 0.00 -0.94
CA THR A 44 -4.41 -1.22 -0.48
C THR A 44 -5.92 -1.17 -0.76
N ASN A 45 -6.59 -2.29 -0.49
CA ASN A 45 -8.06 -2.35 -0.54
C ASN A 45 -8.72 -1.64 0.65
N HIS A 46 -7.93 -1.14 1.61
CA HIS A 46 -8.39 -0.37 2.74
C HIS A 46 -7.87 1.06 2.59
N HIS A 47 -8.56 1.85 1.76
CA HIS A 47 -8.31 3.27 1.66
C HIS A 47 -9.63 4.05 1.67
N ALA A 48 -9.57 5.27 2.20
CA ALA A 48 -10.64 6.24 2.19
C ALA A 48 -10.23 7.44 1.34
N VAL A 49 -11.18 7.99 0.58
CA VAL A 49 -10.96 9.14 -0.29
C VAL A 49 -11.76 10.30 0.25
N PHE A 50 -11.09 11.43 0.44
CA PHE A 50 -11.70 12.66 0.90
C PHE A 50 -11.53 13.75 -0.14
N ILE A 51 -12.53 14.62 -0.26
CA ILE A 51 -12.35 15.92 -0.91
C ILE A 51 -12.39 16.99 0.17
N ASN A 52 -11.33 17.81 0.19
CA ASN A 52 -11.22 18.96 1.06
C ASN A 52 -11.29 20.24 0.21
N ASN A 53 -12.24 21.10 0.52
CA ASN A 53 -12.39 22.41 -0.10
C ASN A 53 -11.75 23.53 0.74
N ASP A 54 -11.13 23.19 1.87
CA ASP A 54 -10.56 24.10 2.85
C ASP A 54 -9.09 23.73 3.17
N ASN A 55 -8.50 24.40 4.17
CA ASN A 55 -7.13 24.20 4.60
C ASN A 55 -6.85 22.75 5.08
N TYR A 56 -5.59 22.34 4.92
CA TYR A 56 -5.04 21.03 5.22
C TYR A 56 -4.52 20.91 6.67
N ASP A 57 -4.80 21.88 7.56
CA ASP A 57 -4.25 21.92 8.92
C ASP A 57 -4.61 20.70 9.78
N TRP A 58 -5.77 20.09 9.55
CA TRP A 58 -6.19 18.86 10.25
C TRP A 58 -5.28 17.66 9.97
N LEU A 59 -4.47 17.69 8.90
CA LEU A 59 -3.48 16.64 8.65
C LEU A 59 -2.36 16.66 9.69
N LYS A 60 -2.03 17.83 10.26
CA LYS A 60 -0.99 17.96 11.29
C LYS A 60 -1.41 17.35 12.63
N SER A 61 -2.72 17.22 12.87
CA SER A 61 -3.28 16.64 14.09
C SER A 61 -3.51 15.13 13.99
N LEU A 62 -3.31 14.52 12.81
CA LEU A 62 -3.32 13.08 12.66
C LEU A 62 -2.12 12.49 13.41
N ARG A 63 -2.41 11.80 14.51
CA ARG A 63 -1.44 10.98 15.22
C ARG A 63 -2.07 9.64 15.50
N SER A 64 -1.85 8.68 14.62
CA SER A 64 -2.19 7.29 14.91
C SER A 64 -0.94 6.52 15.32
N LYS A 65 -1.07 5.65 16.32
CA LYS A 65 -0.03 4.67 16.66
C LYS A 65 0.10 3.56 15.60
N SER A 66 -0.87 3.46 14.68
CA SER A 66 -0.91 2.42 13.65
C SER A 66 -0.26 2.89 12.34
N SER A 67 0.18 1.94 11.52
CA SER A 67 0.72 2.18 10.17
C SER A 67 -0.37 2.74 9.26
N TYR A 68 -0.12 3.90 8.66
CA TYR A 68 -0.95 4.55 7.64
C TYR A 68 -0.10 5.47 6.78
N ARG A 69 -0.66 5.86 5.65
CA ARG A 69 -0.07 6.81 4.71
C ARG A 69 -1.15 7.71 4.13
N VAL A 70 -0.75 8.93 3.82
CA VAL A 70 -1.64 9.95 3.27
C VAL A 70 -1.05 10.52 1.99
N PHE A 71 -1.84 10.48 0.93
CA PHE A 71 -1.50 11.07 -0.36
C PHE A 71 -2.49 12.18 -0.72
N ILE A 72 -2.01 13.18 -1.46
CA ILE A 72 -2.87 14.06 -2.26
C ILE A 72 -2.70 13.66 -3.73
N GLU A 73 -3.81 13.34 -4.38
CA GLU A 73 -3.90 13.15 -5.82
C GLU A 73 -4.26 14.46 -6.51
N TYR A 74 -3.33 14.98 -7.31
CA TYR A 74 -3.58 16.14 -8.17
C TYR A 74 -4.20 15.72 -9.51
N ASN A 75 -3.74 14.60 -10.06
CA ASN A 75 -4.24 13.97 -11.28
C ASN A 75 -3.83 12.49 -11.30
N ASP A 76 -4.10 11.79 -12.40
CA ASP A 76 -3.78 10.36 -12.54
C ASP A 76 -2.27 10.06 -12.57
N THR A 77 -1.41 11.08 -12.66
CA THR A 77 0.04 10.96 -12.74
C THR A 77 0.73 11.45 -11.48
N HIS A 78 0.33 12.60 -10.92
CA HIS A 78 1.04 13.30 -9.86
C HIS A 78 0.37 13.14 -8.51
N ARG A 79 1.17 12.73 -7.53
CA ARG A 79 0.72 12.55 -6.15
C ARG A 79 1.73 13.10 -5.17
N LEU A 80 1.27 13.77 -4.14
CA LEU A 80 2.09 14.22 -3.03
C LEU A 80 1.95 13.24 -1.87
N LEU A 81 3.07 12.70 -1.38
CA LEU A 81 3.11 11.99 -0.12
C LEU A 81 3.20 13.01 1.02
N LEU A 82 2.16 13.08 1.85
CA LEU A 82 2.11 14.00 2.98
C LEU A 82 2.71 13.38 4.24
N GLU A 83 2.23 12.18 4.55
CA GLU A 83 2.57 11.50 5.78
C GLU A 83 2.66 10.01 5.53
N GLN A 84 3.61 9.39 6.22
CA GLN A 84 3.82 7.96 6.26
C GLN A 84 4.31 7.58 7.65
N SER A 85 3.55 6.75 8.35
CA SER A 85 3.89 6.31 9.70
C SER A 85 4.66 4.99 9.72
N ASP A 86 4.74 4.25 8.60
CA ASP A 86 5.46 2.99 8.45
C ASP A 86 6.66 3.05 7.49
N ASP A 87 7.36 1.92 7.31
CA ASP A 87 8.52 1.78 6.39
C ASP A 87 8.09 1.35 4.97
N TRP A 88 6.89 1.74 4.54
CA TRP A 88 6.42 1.42 3.20
C TRP A 88 7.27 2.08 2.09
N SER A 89 7.48 1.37 0.99
CA SER A 89 8.04 1.95 -0.24
C SER A 89 7.44 1.25 -1.47
N PRO A 90 7.25 1.97 -2.60
CA PRO A 90 6.92 1.35 -3.86
C PRO A 90 8.13 0.54 -4.37
N PRO A 91 7.95 -0.38 -5.32
CA PRO A 91 9.07 -1.10 -5.91
C PRO A 91 10.04 -0.14 -6.60
N ILE A 92 11.19 0.11 -5.98
CA ILE A 92 12.27 0.95 -6.53
C ILE A 92 13.16 0.10 -7.42
N ILE A 93 13.41 0.57 -8.63
CA ILE A 93 14.34 -0.04 -9.61
C ILE A 93 15.74 0.55 -9.42
N THR A 94 15.83 1.88 -9.30
CA THR A 94 17.10 2.59 -9.12
C THR A 94 16.95 3.74 -8.12
N GLY A 95 18.01 4.07 -7.38
CA GLY A 95 17.99 5.14 -6.39
C GLY A 95 17.35 4.69 -5.08
N ARG A 96 16.58 5.56 -4.44
CA ARG A 96 15.92 5.28 -3.16
C ARG A 96 14.53 5.91 -3.07
N PHE A 97 13.76 5.48 -2.08
CA PHE A 97 12.51 6.13 -1.70
C PHE A 97 12.76 7.32 -0.74
N PHE A 98 11.69 8.05 -0.41
CA PHE A 98 11.75 9.21 0.48
C PHE A 98 12.19 8.82 1.89
N SER A 99 12.93 9.73 2.52
CA SER A 99 13.30 9.66 3.93
C SER A 99 12.69 10.84 4.68
N LYS A 100 12.36 10.64 5.97
CA LYS A 100 11.94 11.74 6.86
C LYS A 100 13.00 12.83 6.96
N THR A 101 14.28 12.48 6.75
CA THR A 101 15.42 13.39 6.75
C THR A 101 15.58 14.23 5.48
N ASP A 102 14.86 13.94 4.40
CA ASP A 102 14.90 14.76 3.18
C ASP A 102 14.35 16.16 3.49
N LYS A 103 15.07 17.22 3.12
CA LYS A 103 14.73 18.61 3.50
C LYS A 103 14.16 19.46 2.37
N SER A 104 14.21 18.99 1.14
CA SER A 104 13.82 19.74 -0.06
C SER A 104 12.82 18.95 -0.91
N ALA A 105 12.27 19.60 -1.93
CA ALA A 105 11.41 18.99 -2.93
C ALA A 105 12.10 17.81 -3.62
N LYS A 106 11.56 16.60 -3.42
CA LYS A 106 12.05 15.35 -4.01
C LYS A 106 10.95 14.66 -4.80
N ALA A 107 11.35 13.91 -5.82
CA ALA A 107 10.46 13.07 -6.60
C ALA A 107 10.97 11.64 -6.68
N VAL A 108 10.01 10.70 -6.71
CA VAL A 108 10.21 9.31 -7.12
C VAL A 108 9.28 9.08 -8.29
N ILE A 109 9.84 8.71 -9.44
CA ILE A 109 9.10 8.68 -10.71
C ILE A 109 8.95 7.26 -11.22
N GLY A 110 7.85 6.97 -11.91
CA GLY A 110 7.65 5.72 -12.63
C GLY A 110 8.64 5.57 -13.78
N LYS A 111 9.00 4.33 -14.12
CA LYS A 111 9.99 4.02 -15.15
C LYS A 111 9.66 4.66 -16.52
N GLU A 112 8.38 4.79 -16.86
CA GLU A 112 7.92 5.42 -18.12
C GLU A 112 7.95 6.96 -18.08
N MET A 113 8.14 7.54 -16.90
CA MET A 113 8.26 8.98 -16.69
C MET A 113 9.70 9.49 -16.79
N THR A 114 10.68 8.59 -16.90
CA THR A 114 12.11 8.92 -17.02
C THR A 114 12.42 9.82 -18.23
N LYS A 115 11.63 9.71 -19.31
CA LYS A 115 11.75 10.54 -20.52
C LYS A 115 11.40 12.01 -20.32
N TYR A 116 10.72 12.37 -19.23
CA TYR A 116 10.35 13.76 -18.91
C TYR A 116 11.32 14.41 -17.91
N VAL A 117 12.36 13.70 -17.51
CA VAL A 117 13.38 14.18 -16.57
C VAL A 117 14.34 15.11 -17.30
N LYS A 118 14.61 16.26 -16.69
CA LYS A 118 15.66 17.19 -17.09
C LYS A 118 16.91 16.91 -16.27
N GLU A 119 18.07 16.96 -16.90
CA GLU A 119 19.36 16.84 -16.22
C GLU A 119 20.01 18.22 -16.11
N ASN A 120 20.43 18.58 -14.89
CA ASN A 120 21.11 19.83 -14.59
C ASN A 120 22.16 19.57 -13.50
N ASN A 121 23.43 19.90 -13.77
CA ASN A 121 24.55 19.72 -12.85
C ASN A 121 24.60 18.31 -12.24
N GLU A 122 24.55 17.27 -13.09
CA GLU A 122 24.58 15.84 -12.73
C GLU A 122 23.39 15.36 -11.86
N LYS A 123 22.40 16.22 -11.66
CA LYS A 123 21.17 15.90 -10.95
C LYS A 123 20.01 15.87 -11.90
N LYS A 124 19.08 14.97 -11.60
CA LYS A 124 17.85 14.74 -12.36
C LYS A 124 16.70 15.47 -11.70
N TYR A 125 15.89 16.15 -12.49
CA TYR A 125 14.77 16.95 -12.01
C TYR A 125 13.50 16.70 -12.82
N ILE A 126 12.35 16.83 -12.16
CA ILE A 126 11.05 16.87 -12.81
C ILE A 126 10.29 18.11 -12.33
N SER A 127 9.71 18.86 -13.26
CA SER A 127 8.99 20.09 -12.96
C SER A 127 7.51 19.81 -12.74
N PHE A 128 6.93 20.32 -11.65
CA PHE A 128 5.49 20.27 -11.40
C PHE A 128 5.02 21.60 -10.82
N GLN A 129 3.99 22.21 -11.43
CA GLN A 129 3.41 23.50 -11.01
C GLN A 129 4.44 24.63 -10.79
N GLY A 130 5.52 24.64 -11.58
CA GLY A 130 6.57 25.67 -11.49
C GLY A 130 7.67 25.40 -10.46
N GLU A 131 7.60 24.30 -9.72
CA GLU A 131 8.67 23.84 -8.83
C GLU A 131 9.42 22.64 -9.42
N ASP A 132 10.75 22.63 -9.29
CA ASP A 132 11.60 21.53 -9.72
C ASP A 132 11.88 20.57 -8.55
N PHE A 133 11.53 19.30 -8.75
CA PHE A 133 11.74 18.23 -7.78
C PHE A 133 12.94 17.40 -8.19
N GLU A 134 13.91 17.23 -7.28
CA GLU A 134 15.05 16.35 -7.52
C GLU A 134 14.59 14.89 -7.54
N VAL A 135 14.83 14.20 -8.65
CA VAL A 135 14.50 12.79 -8.82
C VAL A 135 15.54 11.94 -8.11
N ILE A 136 15.13 11.31 -7.01
CA ILE A 136 16.01 10.49 -6.15
C ILE A 136 15.79 8.98 -6.34
N GLY A 137 14.74 8.60 -7.08
CA GLY A 137 14.40 7.21 -7.30
C GLY A 137 13.54 7.03 -8.55
N VAL A 138 13.71 5.89 -9.18
CA VAL A 138 12.82 5.40 -10.25
C VAL A 138 12.12 4.16 -9.73
N MET A 139 10.79 4.20 -9.72
CA MET A 139 9.93 3.09 -9.33
C MET A 139 9.33 2.39 -10.54
N GLY A 140 8.96 1.14 -10.36
CA GLY A 140 8.26 0.36 -11.37
C GLY A 140 8.29 -1.12 -11.05
N ALA A 141 7.35 -1.88 -11.62
CA ALA A 141 7.32 -3.32 -11.44
C ALA A 141 7.92 -4.06 -12.63
N SER A 142 8.13 -5.37 -12.46
CA SER A 142 8.55 -6.28 -13.52
C SER A 142 7.51 -6.47 -14.63
N PHE A 143 6.29 -5.98 -14.43
CA PHE A 143 5.19 -6.00 -15.39
C PHE A 143 4.63 -4.58 -15.56
N ALA A 144 4.04 -4.30 -16.72
CA ALA A 144 3.43 -3.00 -16.99
C ALA A 144 2.25 -2.74 -16.05
N ASN A 145 2.25 -1.62 -15.34
CA ASN A 145 1.13 -1.18 -14.51
C ASN A 145 1.07 0.36 -14.39
N SER A 146 0.02 0.87 -13.75
CA SER A 146 -0.19 2.31 -13.58
C SER A 146 0.93 3.00 -12.80
N THR A 147 1.59 2.33 -11.85
CA THR A 147 2.74 2.87 -11.11
C THR A 147 3.90 3.26 -12.02
N ASP A 148 4.06 2.60 -13.16
CA ASP A 148 5.12 2.92 -14.13
C ASP A 148 4.97 4.34 -14.71
N TYR A 149 3.78 4.94 -14.60
CA TYR A 149 3.46 6.30 -15.07
C TYR A 149 3.25 7.30 -13.91
N LEU A 150 3.36 6.88 -12.65
CA LEU A 150 3.14 7.76 -11.51
C LEU A 150 4.37 8.61 -11.19
N ILE A 151 4.15 9.80 -10.63
CA ILE A 151 5.16 10.68 -10.04
C ILE A 151 4.73 10.93 -8.60
N LEU A 152 5.52 10.42 -7.66
CA LEU A 152 5.38 10.74 -6.25
C LEU A 152 6.25 11.96 -5.95
N LEU A 153 5.66 12.94 -5.29
CA LEU A 153 6.28 14.18 -4.85
C LEU A 153 6.39 14.18 -3.33
N TYR A 154 7.41 14.85 -2.80
CA TYR A 154 7.62 14.96 -1.37
C TYR A 154 8.22 16.32 -1.00
N LYS A 155 7.69 16.91 0.08
CA LYS A 155 8.10 18.21 0.65
C LYS A 155 8.23 19.35 -0.39
N PRO A 156 7.16 19.63 -1.16
CA PRO A 156 7.11 20.80 -2.03
C PRO A 156 7.17 22.09 -1.20
N ASN A 157 7.76 23.13 -1.75
CA ASN A 157 7.80 24.45 -1.16
C ASN A 157 7.69 25.54 -2.26
N PRO A 158 6.52 26.17 -2.44
CA PRO A 158 5.35 26.17 -1.57
C PRO A 158 4.49 24.89 -1.69
N PHE A 159 3.61 24.66 -0.71
CA PHE A 159 2.63 23.58 -0.80
C PHE A 159 1.68 23.80 -1.98
N PRO A 160 1.55 22.88 -2.94
CA PRO A 160 0.69 23.08 -4.10
C PRO A 160 -0.77 22.91 -3.66
N ILE A 161 -1.46 24.03 -3.48
CA ILE A 161 -2.87 24.07 -3.14
C ILE A 161 -3.66 23.89 -4.43
N THR A 162 -4.35 22.76 -4.56
CA THR A 162 -5.28 22.53 -5.67
C THR A 162 -6.67 22.29 -5.09
N SER A 163 -7.61 23.17 -5.45
CA SER A 163 -9.02 23.00 -5.09
C SER A 163 -9.56 21.71 -5.73
N GLY A 164 -10.28 20.90 -4.96
CA GLY A 164 -10.83 19.62 -5.44
C GLY A 164 -9.82 18.47 -5.54
N ALA A 165 -8.60 18.63 -4.99
CA ALA A 165 -7.66 17.52 -4.91
C ALA A 165 -8.21 16.40 -4.01
N ARG A 166 -8.01 15.15 -4.43
CA ARG A 166 -8.42 13.98 -3.65
C ARG A 166 -7.36 13.70 -2.60
N ILE A 167 -7.76 13.52 -1.35
CA ILE A 167 -6.90 13.10 -0.25
C ILE A 167 -7.17 11.62 0.01
N ILE A 168 -6.12 10.80 -0.05
CA ILE A 168 -6.22 9.36 0.08
C ILE A 168 -5.56 8.98 1.38
N LEU A 169 -6.35 8.45 2.31
CA LEU A 169 -5.86 7.79 3.51
C LEU A 169 -5.82 6.29 3.24
N ASP A 170 -4.67 5.66 3.39
CA ASP A 170 -4.51 4.23 3.19
C ASP A 170 -3.78 3.57 4.37
N SER A 171 -4.15 2.33 4.67
CA SER A 171 -3.48 1.50 5.66
C SER A 171 -3.66 0.02 5.34
N ASN A 172 -2.72 -0.82 5.76
CA ASN A 172 -2.90 -2.28 5.68
C ASN A 172 -4.10 -2.78 6.51
N ARG A 173 -4.62 -1.99 7.47
CA ARG A 173 -5.72 -2.37 8.36
C ARG A 173 -6.97 -1.52 8.13
N LYS A 174 -8.09 -2.17 7.81
CA LYS A 174 -9.40 -1.52 7.67
C LYS A 174 -9.86 -0.75 8.91
N SER A 175 -9.59 -1.27 10.11
CA SER A 175 -9.93 -0.59 11.37
C SER A 175 -9.21 0.74 11.50
N THR A 176 -7.90 0.78 11.20
CA THR A 176 -7.10 2.02 11.23
C THR A 176 -7.67 3.09 10.29
N VAL A 177 -8.05 2.72 9.07
CA VAL A 177 -8.68 3.66 8.13
C VAL A 177 -10.00 4.18 8.69
N THR A 178 -10.83 3.29 9.24
CA THR A 178 -12.14 3.65 9.80
C THR A 178 -12.01 4.60 11.00
N ASP A 179 -11.11 4.30 11.92
CA ASP A 179 -10.87 5.09 13.13
C ASP A 179 -10.36 6.50 12.79
N ILE A 180 -9.38 6.58 11.88
CA ILE A 180 -8.85 7.86 11.42
C ILE A 180 -9.92 8.63 10.64
N THR A 181 -10.66 7.97 9.74
CA THR A 181 -11.76 8.60 8.98
C THR A 181 -12.81 9.22 9.90
N ASN A 182 -13.25 8.47 10.91
CA ASN A 182 -14.19 8.97 11.90
C ASN A 182 -13.63 10.17 12.69
N THR A 183 -12.32 10.17 12.95
CA THR A 183 -11.65 11.29 13.61
C THR A 183 -11.61 12.53 12.72
N ILE A 184 -11.28 12.37 11.43
CA ILE A 184 -11.26 13.46 10.44
C ILE A 184 -12.64 14.11 10.31
N ILE A 185 -13.68 13.30 10.12
CA ILE A 185 -15.06 13.80 9.95
C ILE A 185 -15.53 14.55 11.20
N LYS A 186 -15.15 14.08 12.40
CA LYS A 186 -15.46 14.78 13.67
C LYS A 186 -14.72 16.10 13.81
N MET A 187 -13.46 16.17 13.36
CA MET A 187 -12.63 17.37 13.46
C MET A 187 -12.95 18.42 12.42
N ASN A 188 -13.34 18.00 11.22
CA ASN A 188 -13.67 18.90 10.12
C ASN A 188 -14.90 18.41 9.34
N PRO A 189 -16.10 18.92 9.66
CA PRO A 189 -17.34 18.51 9.00
C PRO A 189 -17.43 18.96 7.52
N LEU A 190 -16.52 19.82 7.05
CA LEU A 190 -16.45 20.23 5.64
C LEU A 190 -15.70 19.21 4.76
N VAL A 191 -15.02 18.24 5.37
CA VAL A 191 -14.39 17.15 4.64
C VAL A 191 -15.46 16.15 4.21
N THR A 192 -15.57 15.93 2.91
CA THR A 192 -16.53 14.97 2.35
C THR A 192 -15.83 13.65 2.08
N LEU A 193 -16.31 12.57 2.70
CA LEU A 193 -15.91 11.21 2.36
C LEU A 193 -16.60 10.81 1.06
N ILE A 194 -15.83 10.33 0.11
CA ILE A 194 -16.33 9.81 -1.17
C ILE A 194 -16.06 8.31 -1.22
N GLU A 195 -16.96 7.57 -1.86
CA GLU A 195 -16.72 6.17 -2.14
C GLU A 195 -15.43 5.99 -2.93
N SER A 196 -14.50 5.23 -2.34
CA SER A 196 -13.32 4.78 -3.03
C SER A 196 -13.73 3.87 -4.19
N THR A 197 -13.55 4.34 -5.42
CA THR A 197 -13.58 3.45 -6.58
C THR A 197 -12.26 2.69 -6.59
N GLN A 198 -12.28 1.43 -6.15
CA GLN A 198 -11.12 0.55 -6.31
C GLN A 198 -10.72 0.48 -7.80
N LYS A 199 -9.43 0.57 -8.09
CA LYS A 199 -8.88 0.53 -9.45
C LYS A 199 -8.16 -0.80 -9.70
N GLY A 200 -7.87 -1.09 -10.97
CA GLY A 200 -7.12 -2.28 -11.37
C GLY A 200 -7.82 -3.60 -11.03
N LEU A 201 -7.02 -4.62 -10.67
CA LEU A 201 -7.52 -5.97 -10.38
C LEU A 201 -8.45 -6.01 -9.17
N SER A 202 -8.42 -5.00 -8.31
CA SER A 202 -9.34 -4.89 -7.17
C SER A 202 -10.82 -4.76 -7.61
N ARG A 203 -11.09 -4.30 -8.84
CA ARG A 203 -12.45 -4.29 -9.42
C ARG A 203 -12.97 -5.68 -9.79
N THR A 204 -12.05 -6.56 -10.21
CA THR A 204 -12.37 -7.90 -10.75
C THR A 204 -12.14 -9.00 -9.73
N ALA A 205 -11.27 -8.78 -8.74
CA ALA A 205 -11.00 -9.71 -7.65
C ALA A 205 -12.04 -9.57 -6.54
N ASN A 206 -13.29 -9.86 -6.89
CA ASN A 206 -14.12 -10.58 -5.94
C ASN A 206 -13.39 -11.90 -5.68
N ILE A 207 -12.67 -11.96 -4.57
CA ILE A 207 -11.89 -13.11 -4.12
C ILE A 207 -12.76 -14.36 -4.30
N PRO A 208 -12.34 -15.37 -5.08
CA PRO A 208 -13.12 -16.59 -5.24
C PRO A 208 -13.39 -17.18 -3.86
N PHE A 209 -14.63 -17.58 -3.62
CA PHE A 209 -15.14 -18.22 -2.41
C PHE A 209 -14.14 -19.18 -1.73
N ILE A 210 -13.35 -19.90 -2.53
CA ILE A 210 -12.33 -20.87 -2.10
C ILE A 210 -11.25 -20.24 -1.21
N SER A 211 -10.74 -19.05 -1.53
CA SER A 211 -9.72 -18.37 -0.70
C SER A 211 -10.26 -17.97 0.68
N ARG A 212 -11.51 -17.51 0.77
CA ARG A 212 -12.18 -17.23 2.05
C ARG A 212 -12.44 -18.49 2.86
N LEU A 213 -12.79 -19.59 2.19
CA LEU A 213 -13.03 -20.89 2.83
C LEU A 213 -11.74 -21.40 3.51
N LEU A 214 -10.60 -21.31 2.82
CA LEU A 214 -9.32 -21.83 3.31
C LEU A 214 -8.73 -20.98 4.45
N ILE A 215 -8.84 -19.65 4.38
CA ILE A 215 -8.36 -18.76 5.44
C ILE A 215 -9.18 -18.95 6.73
N ASN A 216 -10.51 -19.10 6.63
CA ASN A 216 -11.36 -19.33 7.80
C ASN A 216 -11.10 -20.70 8.45
N GLN A 217 -10.73 -21.73 7.68
CA GLN A 217 -10.34 -23.03 8.26
C GLN A 217 -8.97 -22.99 8.95
N LEU A 218 -8.00 -22.25 8.41
CA LEU A 218 -6.67 -22.09 9.01
C LEU A 218 -6.70 -21.24 10.30
N LEU A 219 -7.47 -20.15 10.32
CA LEU A 219 -7.61 -19.29 11.50
C LEU A 219 -8.60 -19.86 12.54
N GLY A 220 -9.67 -20.53 12.11
CA GLY A 220 -10.58 -21.25 13.00
C GLY A 220 -9.88 -22.36 13.80
N TYR A 221 -8.81 -22.95 13.26
CA TYR A 221 -8.01 -23.95 13.96
C TYR A 221 -7.06 -23.37 15.04
N GLN A 222 -6.76 -22.07 15.01
CA GLN A 222 -6.02 -21.40 16.08
C GLN A 222 -6.94 -20.95 17.22
N ASP A 223 -8.17 -20.52 16.95
CA ASP A 223 -9.11 -20.08 17.99
C ASP A 223 -9.64 -21.26 18.84
N VAL A 224 -9.80 -22.45 18.26
CA VAL A 224 -10.19 -23.67 19.00
C VAL A 224 -9.05 -24.23 19.87
N ARG A 225 -7.78 -23.95 19.53
CA ARG A 225 -6.63 -24.36 20.35
C ARG A 225 -6.43 -23.47 21.58
N ASN A 226 -6.77 -22.18 21.51
CA ASN A 226 -6.68 -21.28 22.67
C ASN A 226 -7.79 -21.48 23.70
N ARG A 227 -8.95 -22.07 23.35
CA ARG A 227 -10.02 -22.39 24.31
C ARG A 227 -9.83 -23.67 25.12
N ARG A 228 -8.80 -24.49 24.84
CA ARG A 228 -8.53 -25.72 25.62
C ARG A 228 -7.45 -25.57 26.69
N ILE A 229 -6.89 -24.38 26.90
CA ILE A 229 -5.75 -24.16 27.83
C ILE A 229 -6.19 -23.54 29.18
N TYR A 230 -7.46 -23.16 29.33
CA TYR A 230 -8.02 -22.81 30.64
C TYR A 230 -9.18 -23.74 30.98
N PRO A 231 -9.00 -24.75 31.85
CA PRO A 231 -10.14 -25.29 32.57
C PRO A 231 -10.66 -24.19 33.50
N GLU A 232 -11.96 -23.94 33.42
CA GLU A 232 -12.65 -23.10 34.41
C GLU A 232 -12.36 -23.64 35.82
N SER A 233 -11.79 -22.78 36.66
CA SER A 233 -11.74 -22.91 38.11
C SER A 233 -12.27 -21.61 38.71
#